data_AF-A0A955B2R3-F1
#
_entry.id   AF-A0A955B2R3-F1
#
_cell.length_a   1.000
_cell.length_b   1.000
_cell.length_c   1.000
_cell.angle_alpha   90.00
_cell.angle_beta   90.00
_cell.angle_gamma   90.00
#
_symmetry.space_group_name_H-M   'P 1'
#
loop_
_entity.id
_entity.type
_entity.pdbx_description
1 polymer ?
#
loop_
_entity_poly.entity_id
_entity_poly.type
_entity_poly.pdbx_seq_one_letter_code
_entity_poly.pdbx_strand_id
1 'polypeptide(L)'
;MHERTQRSLCRLAFIGLCLIPTLFSLGWIAYGRTDHHQTLSAEVWREQLADWSGLHCEIGGIRYPRPGETVLEDVVLADSETRQTIAELRLLVIERQGNVWMATVSQPTIHADHVASLIDLLHDRMLKRLPSNFTPIEINVAELTIADEPAARTLADVRAVIESGGNESRVSIDFRVAGVEMSDRALFRATRHRAARPSTTWEFHTGAAGLPTNAAAGHFPWLESFGDRCEFRGTVLAKQADNGWQGRMSGQFSQLDLDRLVSQRFPHKLSGRADVLISDARFEASRLTLFDATIVSEGGVVSQSLLQTAIGELQLRRAETFLDGQQRHVAYEQLAVRAVLQPTGLALQGICDHQPTRTLLAGRDGPILFDAEARELPTAALVRLLATSNDHQVPATRETAALFDILPLPPIERADGPTPAAYVPVRLRP
;
A
#
# COMPACT_ATOMS: atom_id res chain seq x y z
N MET A 1 45.98 -13.29 -74.03
CA MET A 1 45.86 -13.17 -72.56
C MET A 1 46.05 -14.57 -71.99
N HIS A 2 47.05 -14.80 -71.14
CA HIS A 2 47.53 -16.15 -70.77
C HIS A 2 46.51 -16.92 -69.90
N GLU A 3 46.32 -18.21 -70.17
CA GLU A 3 45.47 -19.14 -69.40
C GLU A 3 45.80 -19.13 -67.89
N ARG A 4 47.08 -18.88 -67.57
CA ARG A 4 47.58 -18.71 -66.20
C ARG A 4 46.93 -17.51 -65.48
N THR A 5 46.66 -16.42 -66.20
CA THR A 5 46.03 -15.20 -65.68
C THR A 5 44.53 -15.39 -65.46
N GLN A 6 43.84 -16.15 -66.32
CA GLN A 6 42.43 -16.50 -66.13
C GLN A 6 42.23 -17.44 -64.93
N ARG A 7 43.09 -18.46 -64.78
CA ARG A 7 43.03 -19.36 -63.62
C ARG A 7 43.32 -18.64 -62.30
N SER A 8 44.24 -17.67 -62.27
CA SER A 8 44.48 -16.85 -61.08
C SER A 8 43.30 -15.92 -60.79
N LEU A 9 42.69 -15.33 -61.82
CA LEU A 9 41.54 -14.44 -61.66
C LEU A 9 40.30 -15.19 -61.14
N CYS A 10 40.01 -16.39 -61.67
CA CYS A 10 38.90 -17.22 -61.20
C CYS A 10 39.10 -17.70 -59.76
N ARG A 11 40.34 -18.03 -59.36
CA ARG A 11 40.66 -18.40 -57.97
C ARG A 11 40.52 -17.22 -57.01
N LEU A 12 40.99 -16.03 -57.42
CA LEU A 12 40.81 -14.80 -56.65
C LEU A 12 39.33 -14.42 -56.53
N ALA A 13 38.55 -14.56 -57.59
CA ALA A 13 37.11 -14.32 -57.58
C ALA A 13 36.39 -15.31 -56.65
N PHE A 14 36.74 -16.61 -56.70
CA PHE A 14 36.17 -17.62 -55.81
C PHE A 14 36.52 -17.36 -54.33
N ILE A 15 37.77 -17.01 -54.04
CA ILE A 15 38.19 -16.62 -52.69
C ILE A 15 37.46 -15.35 -52.25
N GLY A 16 37.34 -14.34 -53.11
CA GLY A 16 36.61 -13.11 -52.79
C GLY A 16 35.12 -13.34 -52.52
N LEU A 17 34.44 -14.11 -53.37
CA LEU A 17 33.00 -14.34 -53.29
C LEU A 17 32.60 -15.36 -52.22
N CYS A 18 33.49 -16.28 -51.82
CA CYS A 18 33.16 -17.31 -50.83
C CYS A 18 33.86 -17.07 -49.48
N LEU A 19 35.15 -16.72 -49.46
CA LEU A 19 35.89 -16.60 -48.21
C LEU A 19 35.53 -15.33 -47.44
N ILE A 20 35.35 -14.20 -48.14
CA ILE A 20 35.06 -12.92 -47.48
C ILE A 20 33.72 -12.95 -46.73
N PRO A 21 32.59 -13.40 -47.32
CA PRO A 21 31.33 -13.50 -46.58
C PRO A 21 31.42 -14.45 -45.39
N THR A 22 32.15 -15.57 -45.54
CA THR A 22 32.31 -16.55 -44.46
C THR A 22 33.14 -15.99 -43.30
N LEU A 23 34.25 -15.30 -43.61
CA LEU A 23 35.07 -14.61 -42.60
C LEU A 23 34.32 -13.43 -41.98
N PHE A 24 33.48 -12.74 -42.73
CA PHE A 24 32.63 -11.68 -42.21
C PHE A 24 31.56 -12.23 -41.26
N SER A 25 30.89 -13.34 -41.61
CA SER A 25 29.96 -14.02 -40.71
C SER A 25 30.65 -14.56 -39.46
N LEU A 26 31.82 -15.19 -39.59
CA LEU A 26 32.62 -15.66 -38.45
C LEU A 26 33.10 -14.51 -37.57
N GLY A 27 33.59 -13.42 -38.18
CA GLY A 27 34.00 -12.20 -37.51
C GLY A 27 32.83 -11.52 -36.80
N TRP A 28 31.64 -11.50 -37.39
CA TRP A 28 30.42 -11.00 -36.77
C TRP A 28 29.96 -11.87 -35.60
N ILE A 29 30.01 -13.20 -35.74
CA ILE A 29 29.71 -14.14 -34.64
C ILE A 29 30.73 -14.00 -33.51
N ALA A 30 32.01 -13.85 -33.83
CA ALA A 30 33.07 -13.61 -32.83
C ALA A 30 32.89 -12.25 -32.16
N TYR A 31 32.59 -11.21 -32.94
CA TYR A 31 32.34 -9.85 -32.44
C TYR A 31 31.14 -9.80 -31.51
N GLY A 32 30.03 -10.44 -31.88
CA GLY A 32 28.83 -10.55 -31.04
C GLY A 32 29.06 -11.36 -29.77
N ARG A 33 30.10 -12.20 -29.72
CA ARG A 33 30.52 -12.93 -28.50
C ARG A 33 31.52 -12.18 -27.65
N THR A 34 32.18 -11.14 -28.16
CA THR A 34 33.15 -10.36 -27.39
C THR A 34 32.48 -9.61 -26.24
N ASP A 35 33.15 -9.60 -25.08
CA ASP A 35 32.72 -8.87 -23.88
C ASP A 35 32.42 -7.38 -24.17
N HIS A 36 33.15 -6.78 -25.10
CA HIS A 36 32.94 -5.38 -25.48
C HIS A 36 31.55 -5.13 -26.09
N HIS A 37 31.08 -5.98 -27.00
CA HIS A 37 29.73 -5.85 -27.57
C HIS A 37 28.65 -6.08 -26.52
N GLN A 38 28.88 -7.02 -25.60
CA GLN A 38 27.98 -7.28 -24.47
C GLN A 38 27.90 -6.06 -23.54
N THR A 39 29.03 -5.41 -23.22
CA THR A 39 29.03 -4.19 -22.37
C THR A 39 28.29 -3.01 -23.00
N LEU A 40 28.49 -2.75 -24.30
CA LEU A 40 27.78 -1.67 -24.99
C LEU A 40 26.28 -1.94 -25.09
N SER A 41 25.90 -3.19 -25.40
CA SER A 41 24.49 -3.60 -25.45
C SER A 41 23.84 -3.53 -24.07
N ALA A 42 24.58 -3.85 -23.03
CA ALA A 42 24.13 -3.73 -21.65
C ALA A 42 23.86 -2.28 -21.26
N GLU A 43 24.70 -1.35 -21.68
CA GLU A 43 24.48 0.07 -21.36
C GLU A 43 23.18 0.60 -21.97
N VAL A 44 22.89 0.27 -23.24
CA VAL A 44 21.63 0.65 -23.89
C VAL A 44 20.42 0.10 -23.14
N TRP A 45 20.47 -1.18 -22.73
CA TRP A 45 19.37 -1.79 -21.97
C TRP A 45 19.26 -1.25 -20.54
N ARG A 46 20.37 -0.89 -19.89
CA ARG A 46 20.36 -0.23 -18.57
C ARG A 46 19.68 1.13 -18.66
N GLU A 47 20.07 1.96 -19.63
CA GLU A 47 19.44 3.26 -19.86
C GLU A 47 17.95 3.11 -20.14
N GLN A 48 17.58 2.17 -21.02
CA GLN A 48 16.18 1.93 -21.37
C GLN A 48 15.34 1.41 -20.19
N LEU A 49 15.86 0.46 -19.41
CA LEU A 49 15.18 -0.03 -18.21
C LEU A 49 15.10 1.03 -17.12
N ALA A 50 16.14 1.86 -16.97
CA ALA A 50 16.12 2.99 -16.04
C ALA A 50 15.10 4.06 -16.49
N ASP A 51 14.96 4.28 -17.79
CA ASP A 51 13.96 5.18 -18.34
C ASP A 51 12.53 4.68 -18.11
N TRP A 52 12.30 3.38 -18.24
CA TRP A 52 11.00 2.79 -17.96
C TRP A 52 10.70 2.75 -16.47
N SER A 53 11.54 2.08 -15.67
CA SER A 53 11.29 1.84 -14.25
C SER A 53 11.53 3.06 -13.37
N GLY A 54 12.45 3.94 -13.77
CA GLY A 54 12.98 5.00 -12.91
C GLY A 54 13.96 4.51 -11.86
N LEU A 55 14.36 3.25 -11.94
CA LEU A 55 15.31 2.63 -11.04
C LEU A 55 16.68 2.54 -11.71
N HIS A 56 17.73 2.52 -10.90
CA HIS A 56 19.02 2.09 -11.39
C HIS A 56 18.96 0.60 -11.70
N CYS A 57 19.49 0.21 -12.85
CA CYS A 57 19.44 -1.16 -13.34
C CYS A 57 20.87 -1.68 -13.52
N GLU A 58 21.18 -2.79 -12.87
CA GLU A 58 22.38 -3.58 -13.13
C GLU A 58 21.97 -4.86 -13.86
N ILE A 59 22.78 -5.28 -14.82
CA ILE A 59 22.49 -6.43 -15.68
C ILE A 59 23.75 -7.28 -15.73
N GLY A 60 23.65 -8.54 -15.30
CA GLY A 60 24.76 -9.49 -15.29
C GLY A 60 25.06 -10.08 -16.67
N GLY A 61 24.03 -10.34 -17.48
CA GLY A 61 24.19 -10.92 -18.82
C GLY A 61 23.10 -10.53 -19.80
N ILE A 62 23.43 -10.50 -21.10
CA ILE A 62 22.46 -10.23 -22.18
C ILE A 62 22.61 -11.25 -23.29
N ARG A 63 21.48 -11.78 -23.74
CA ARG A 63 21.40 -12.74 -24.82
C ARG A 63 20.27 -12.41 -25.78
N TYR A 64 20.51 -12.70 -27.05
CA TYR A 64 19.53 -12.53 -28.13
C TYR A 64 19.24 -13.90 -28.76
N PRO A 65 18.37 -14.72 -28.14
CA PRO A 65 18.13 -16.08 -28.63
C PRO A 65 17.46 -16.08 -30.01
N ARG A 66 16.62 -15.08 -30.30
CA ARG A 66 15.87 -14.92 -31.55
C ARG A 66 15.76 -13.44 -31.93
N PRO A 67 15.57 -13.11 -33.22
CA PRO A 67 15.33 -11.74 -33.64
C PRO A 67 14.10 -11.14 -32.93
N GLY A 68 14.27 -10.00 -32.27
CA GLY A 68 13.20 -9.30 -31.54
C GLY A 68 12.97 -9.76 -30.10
N GLU A 69 13.68 -10.80 -29.65
CA GLU A 69 13.67 -11.30 -28.28
C GLU A 69 14.99 -10.94 -27.60
N THR A 70 14.92 -10.30 -26.44
CA THR A 70 16.08 -9.99 -25.60
C THR A 70 15.91 -10.66 -24.25
N VAL A 71 16.94 -11.37 -23.82
CA VAL A 71 17.00 -12.04 -22.53
C VAL A 71 18.08 -11.36 -21.69
N LEU A 72 17.66 -10.84 -20.53
CA LEU A 72 18.52 -10.23 -19.53
C LEU A 72 18.64 -11.19 -18.34
N GLU A 73 19.87 -11.50 -17.96
CA GLU A 73 20.21 -12.41 -16.86
C GLU A 73 20.75 -11.61 -15.67
N ASP A 74 20.37 -12.03 -14.46
CA ASP A 74 20.79 -11.43 -13.19
C ASP A 74 20.58 -9.90 -13.16
N VAL A 75 19.33 -9.48 -13.33
CA VAL A 75 18.95 -8.07 -13.32
C VAL A 75 18.65 -7.62 -11.90
N VAL A 76 19.33 -6.57 -11.46
CA VAL A 76 19.12 -5.95 -10.14
C VAL A 76 18.56 -4.55 -10.34
N LEU A 77 17.43 -4.28 -9.72
CA LEU A 77 16.80 -2.96 -9.70
C LEU A 77 17.05 -2.32 -8.35
N ALA A 78 17.70 -1.16 -8.35
CA ALA A 78 18.05 -0.41 -7.16
C ALA A 78 17.49 1.00 -7.22
N ASP A 79 17.22 1.59 -6.07
CA ASP A 79 16.86 2.99 -5.96
C ASP A 79 17.98 3.89 -6.53
N SER A 80 17.60 4.89 -7.33
CA SER A 80 18.59 5.71 -8.04
C SER A 80 19.41 6.62 -7.11
N GLU A 81 18.85 6.99 -5.95
CA GLU A 81 19.47 7.92 -5.01
C GLU A 81 20.27 7.18 -3.94
N THR A 82 19.65 6.18 -3.31
CA THR A 82 20.23 5.43 -2.19
C THR A 82 21.06 4.23 -2.62
N ARG A 83 20.92 3.78 -3.88
CA ARG A 83 21.50 2.52 -4.41
C ARG A 83 21.08 1.27 -3.64
N GLN A 84 20.02 1.36 -2.83
CA GLN A 84 19.49 0.21 -2.11
C GLN A 84 18.75 -0.70 -3.11
N THR A 85 18.98 -2.01 -3.00
CA THR A 85 18.35 -3.00 -3.89
C THR A 85 16.87 -3.13 -3.56
N ILE A 86 16.02 -2.88 -4.57
CA ILE A 86 14.56 -2.95 -4.45
C ILE A 86 14.05 -4.31 -4.93
N ALA A 87 14.57 -4.78 -6.06
CA ALA A 87 14.16 -6.04 -6.66
C ALA A 87 15.32 -6.75 -7.36
N GLU A 88 15.33 -8.07 -7.23
CA GLU A 88 16.28 -8.96 -7.92
C GLU A 88 15.52 -9.88 -8.85
N LEU A 89 16.04 -10.07 -10.06
CA LEU A 89 15.39 -10.78 -11.15
C LEU A 89 16.41 -11.75 -11.75
N ARG A 90 16.13 -13.06 -11.68
CA ARG A 90 17.06 -14.04 -12.29
C ARG A 90 17.07 -13.94 -13.81
N LEU A 91 15.89 -13.77 -14.40
CA LEU A 91 15.71 -13.75 -15.85
C LEU A 91 14.58 -12.78 -16.22
N LEU A 92 14.86 -11.87 -17.15
CA LEU A 92 13.90 -10.96 -17.75
C LEU A 92 13.95 -11.13 -19.27
N VAL A 93 12.87 -11.67 -19.83
CA VAL A 93 12.70 -11.84 -21.28
C VAL A 93 11.81 -10.71 -21.78
N ILE A 94 12.32 -9.91 -22.73
CA ILE A 94 11.60 -8.79 -23.34
C ILE A 94 11.43 -9.09 -24.82
N GLU A 95 10.19 -9.06 -25.28
CA GLU A 95 9.85 -9.19 -26.69
C GLU A 95 8.83 -8.14 -27.10
N ARG A 96 8.86 -7.76 -28.38
CA ARG A 96 7.88 -6.84 -28.95
C ARG A 96 6.88 -7.61 -29.81
N GLN A 97 5.63 -7.69 -29.37
CA GLN A 97 4.55 -8.31 -30.13
C GLN A 97 3.66 -7.21 -30.73
N GLY A 98 3.93 -6.84 -31.99
CA GLY A 98 3.23 -5.75 -32.66
C GLY A 98 3.50 -4.40 -31.99
N ASN A 99 2.45 -3.82 -31.38
CA ASN A 99 2.54 -2.53 -30.68
C ASN A 99 2.47 -2.66 -29.15
N VAL A 100 2.80 -3.83 -28.60
CA VAL A 100 2.87 -4.08 -27.17
C VAL A 100 4.24 -4.67 -26.83
N TRP A 101 4.84 -4.21 -25.75
CA TRP A 101 5.99 -4.86 -25.15
C TRP A 101 5.52 -5.94 -24.20
N MET A 102 6.03 -7.15 -24.36
CA MET A 102 5.81 -8.24 -23.41
C MET A 102 7.10 -8.50 -22.65
N ALA A 103 7.00 -8.48 -21.33
CA ALA A 103 8.08 -8.80 -20.42
C ALA A 103 7.69 -10.05 -19.62
N THR A 104 8.49 -11.10 -19.69
CA THR A 104 8.33 -12.28 -18.83
C THR A 104 9.45 -12.27 -17.81
N VAL A 105 9.06 -12.26 -16.53
CA VAL A 105 9.99 -12.17 -15.40
C VAL A 105 9.98 -13.50 -14.65
N SER A 106 11.17 -14.04 -14.40
CA SER A 106 11.32 -15.30 -13.65
C SER A 106 11.81 -15.05 -12.23
N GLN A 107 11.01 -15.46 -11.25
CA GLN A 107 11.33 -15.46 -9.83
C GLN A 107 11.84 -14.11 -9.28
N PRO A 108 11.17 -12.97 -9.54
CA PRO A 108 11.51 -11.74 -8.86
C PRO A 108 11.42 -11.89 -7.35
N THR A 109 12.39 -11.31 -6.67
CA THR A 109 12.35 -11.11 -5.22
C THR A 109 12.30 -9.62 -4.93
N ILE A 110 11.33 -9.17 -4.13
CA ILE A 110 11.15 -7.78 -3.71
C ILE A 110 11.22 -7.73 -2.19
N HIS A 111 12.00 -6.82 -1.62
CA HIS A 111 11.98 -6.62 -0.16
C HIS A 111 10.72 -5.87 0.28
N ALA A 112 10.08 -6.33 1.36
CA ALA A 112 8.83 -5.77 1.86
C ALA A 112 8.92 -4.26 2.17
N ASP A 113 10.06 -3.82 2.72
CA ASP A 113 10.35 -2.42 3.05
C ASP A 113 10.31 -1.49 1.82
N HIS A 114 10.44 -2.04 0.61
CA HIS A 114 10.46 -1.28 -0.64
C HIS A 114 9.16 -1.35 -1.44
N VAL A 115 8.15 -2.10 -0.98
CA VAL A 115 6.85 -2.19 -1.65
C VAL A 115 6.17 -0.82 -1.72
N ALA A 116 6.25 -0.04 -0.65
CA ALA A 116 5.72 1.33 -0.62
C ALA A 116 6.42 2.24 -1.65
N SER A 117 7.74 2.20 -1.70
CA SER A 117 8.53 2.96 -2.68
C SER A 117 8.17 2.56 -4.12
N LEU A 118 7.90 1.27 -4.38
CA LEU A 118 7.42 0.81 -5.69
C LEU A 118 6.04 1.37 -6.04
N ILE A 119 5.12 1.47 -5.07
CA ILE A 119 3.80 2.11 -5.28
C ILE A 119 3.97 3.59 -5.63
N ASP A 120 4.87 4.30 -4.93
CA ASP A 120 5.16 5.71 -5.22
C ASP A 120 5.79 5.89 -6.60
N LEU A 121 6.74 5.03 -6.98
CA LEU A 121 7.34 5.03 -8.31
C LEU A 121 6.31 4.73 -9.41
N LEU A 122 5.44 3.75 -9.20
CA LEU A 122 4.31 3.46 -10.10
C LEU A 122 3.41 4.69 -10.23
N HIS A 123 3.11 5.37 -9.12
CA HIS A 123 2.25 6.56 -9.17
C HIS A 123 2.92 7.74 -9.89
N ASP A 124 4.14 8.09 -9.51
CA ASP A 124 4.80 9.29 -10.00
C ASP A 124 5.35 9.14 -11.40
N ARG A 125 5.90 7.98 -11.74
CA ARG A 125 6.50 7.75 -13.05
C ARG A 125 5.49 7.21 -14.03
N MET A 126 4.78 6.14 -13.68
CA MET A 126 3.82 5.54 -14.60
C MET A 126 2.60 6.44 -14.73
N LEU A 127 1.86 6.68 -13.65
CA LEU A 127 0.58 7.38 -13.78
C LEU A 127 0.71 8.86 -14.17
N LYS A 128 1.62 9.61 -13.54
CA LYS A 128 1.76 11.06 -13.78
C LYS A 128 2.59 11.42 -15.01
N ARG A 129 3.64 10.66 -15.34
CA ARG A 129 4.63 11.05 -16.37
C ARG A 129 4.59 10.25 -17.66
N LEU A 130 3.81 9.16 -17.76
CA LEU A 130 3.69 8.40 -19.01
C LEU A 130 3.26 9.31 -20.17
N PRO A 131 3.93 9.29 -21.33
CA PRO A 131 3.49 10.07 -22.47
C PRO A 131 2.20 9.49 -23.06
N SER A 132 1.42 10.31 -23.79
CA SER A 132 0.14 9.87 -24.38
C SER A 132 0.30 8.85 -25.52
N ASN A 133 1.51 8.74 -26.09
CA ASN A 133 1.89 7.78 -27.13
C ASN A 133 2.74 6.62 -26.58
N PHE A 134 2.65 6.34 -25.28
CA PHE A 134 3.36 5.23 -24.68
C PHE A 134 2.92 3.90 -25.29
N THR A 135 3.88 3.06 -25.63
CA THR A 135 3.62 1.69 -26.08
C THR A 135 3.24 0.85 -24.87
N PRO A 136 2.05 0.22 -24.82
CA PRO A 136 1.65 -0.59 -23.68
C PRO A 136 2.68 -1.67 -23.33
N ILE A 137 2.83 -1.94 -22.04
CA ILE A 137 3.72 -2.99 -21.52
C ILE A 137 2.86 -3.99 -20.75
N GLU A 138 3.00 -5.26 -21.11
CA GLU A 138 2.45 -6.39 -20.36
C GLU A 138 3.60 -7.15 -19.69
N ILE A 139 3.53 -7.32 -18.38
CA ILE A 139 4.52 -8.00 -17.57
C ILE A 139 3.87 -9.25 -16.99
N ASN A 140 4.45 -10.41 -17.26
CA ASN A 140 4.00 -11.69 -16.76
C ASN A 140 5.05 -12.27 -15.82
N VAL A 141 4.63 -12.65 -14.62
CA VAL A 141 5.48 -13.25 -13.60
C VAL A 141 4.79 -14.49 -13.06
N ALA A 142 5.42 -15.64 -13.21
CA ALA A 142 4.86 -16.89 -12.71
C ALA A 142 4.81 -16.89 -11.17
N GLU A 143 5.90 -16.49 -10.52
CA GLU A 143 6.06 -16.44 -9.07
C GLU A 143 6.85 -15.20 -8.68
N LEU A 144 6.30 -14.38 -7.81
CA LEU A 144 6.93 -13.18 -7.24
C LEU A 144 7.04 -13.37 -5.73
N THR A 145 8.25 -13.30 -5.17
CA THR A 145 8.46 -13.42 -3.73
C THR A 145 8.64 -12.05 -3.11
N ILE A 146 7.79 -11.71 -2.15
CA ILE A 146 7.96 -10.57 -1.26
C ILE A 146 8.71 -11.07 -0.03
N ALA A 147 9.98 -10.71 0.08
CA ALA A 147 10.83 -11.01 1.21
C ALA A 147 10.47 -10.07 2.37
N ASP A 148 9.71 -10.57 3.32
CA ASP A 148 9.37 -9.91 4.59
C ASP A 148 9.97 -10.77 5.71
N GLU A 149 10.78 -10.21 6.60
CA GLU A 149 11.25 -10.94 7.78
C GLU A 149 10.24 -10.73 8.92
N PRO A 150 9.63 -11.78 9.49
CA PRO A 150 10.07 -13.18 9.47
C PRO A 150 9.36 -14.11 8.46
N ALA A 151 8.46 -13.63 7.62
CA ALA A 151 7.65 -14.47 6.73
C ALA A 151 7.63 -13.96 5.28
N ALA A 152 8.44 -14.58 4.41
CA ALA A 152 8.35 -14.34 2.97
C ALA A 152 7.00 -14.83 2.43
N ARG A 153 6.42 -14.08 1.48
CA ARG A 153 5.17 -14.44 0.79
C ARG A 153 5.40 -14.52 -0.70
N THR A 154 4.81 -15.52 -1.33
CA THR A 154 4.88 -15.69 -2.79
C THR A 154 3.53 -15.36 -3.41
N LEU A 155 3.52 -14.46 -4.38
CA LEU A 155 2.41 -14.19 -5.28
C LEU A 155 2.61 -15.04 -6.54
N ALA A 156 1.54 -15.66 -7.03
CA ALA A 156 1.54 -16.52 -8.21
C ALA A 156 0.72 -15.89 -9.34
N ASP A 157 1.06 -16.23 -10.58
CA ASP A 157 0.37 -15.77 -11.80
C ASP A 157 0.20 -14.25 -11.86
N VAL A 158 1.22 -13.50 -11.43
CA VAL A 158 1.17 -12.03 -11.43
C VAL A 158 1.22 -11.53 -12.86
N ARG A 159 0.19 -10.77 -13.25
CA ARG A 159 0.13 -10.08 -14.53
C ARG A 159 -0.04 -8.60 -14.28
N ALA A 160 0.87 -7.80 -14.82
CA ALA A 160 0.79 -6.35 -14.76
C ALA A 160 0.66 -5.77 -16.17
N VAL A 161 -0.29 -4.86 -16.35
CA VAL A 161 -0.52 -4.16 -17.62
C VAL A 161 -0.39 -2.66 -17.35
N ILE A 162 0.48 -2.01 -18.13
CA ILE A 162 0.72 -0.58 -18.10
C ILE A 162 0.33 -0.01 -19.45
N GLU A 163 -0.63 0.90 -19.46
CA GLU A 163 -1.14 1.53 -20.67
C GLU A 163 -1.33 3.03 -20.47
N SER A 164 -1.16 3.79 -21.55
CA SER A 164 -1.45 5.22 -21.60
C SER A 164 -2.12 5.53 -22.92
N GLY A 165 -3.22 6.27 -22.89
CA GLY A 165 -4.00 6.56 -24.08
C GLY A 165 -4.86 7.80 -23.88
N GLY A 166 -4.75 8.75 -24.82
CA GLY A 166 -5.52 9.99 -24.78
C GLY A 166 -5.32 10.75 -23.47
N ASN A 167 -6.39 10.82 -22.66
CA ASN A 167 -6.43 11.52 -21.37
C ASN A 167 -6.33 10.56 -20.18
N GLU A 168 -5.91 9.31 -20.35
CA GLU A 168 -5.81 8.35 -19.26
C GLU A 168 -4.48 7.60 -19.26
N SER A 169 -3.98 7.30 -18.07
CA SER A 169 -2.90 6.33 -17.86
C SER A 169 -3.36 5.32 -16.82
N ARG A 170 -3.16 4.04 -17.08
CA ARG A 170 -3.65 2.95 -16.24
C ARG A 170 -2.55 1.94 -15.97
N VAL A 171 -2.49 1.51 -14.72
CA VAL A 171 -1.73 0.35 -14.26
C VAL A 171 -2.74 -0.63 -13.68
N SER A 172 -2.72 -1.88 -14.12
CA SER A 172 -3.50 -2.97 -13.53
C SER A 172 -2.57 -4.12 -13.19
N ILE A 173 -2.68 -4.68 -11.99
CA ILE A 173 -1.93 -5.83 -11.53
C ILE A 173 -2.92 -6.85 -10.99
N ASP A 174 -2.99 -8.03 -11.60
CA ASP A 174 -3.77 -9.16 -11.10
C ASP A 174 -2.85 -10.29 -10.66
N PHE A 175 -3.19 -10.96 -9.56
CA PHE A 175 -2.34 -11.99 -8.97
C PHE A 175 -3.13 -12.97 -8.09
N ARG A 176 -2.50 -14.09 -7.76
CA ARG A 176 -2.94 -15.04 -6.73
C ARG A 176 -1.93 -15.04 -5.59
N VAL A 177 -2.35 -15.43 -4.40
CA VAL A 177 -1.45 -15.68 -3.27
C VAL A 177 -1.14 -17.17 -3.24
N ALA A 178 0.14 -17.54 -3.28
CA ALA A 178 0.55 -18.94 -3.24
C ALA A 178 0.11 -19.61 -1.94
N GLY A 179 -0.40 -20.84 -2.02
CA GLY A 179 -0.89 -21.59 -0.86
C GLY A 179 -2.27 -21.18 -0.35
N VAL A 180 -2.91 -20.18 -0.95
CA VAL A 180 -4.28 -19.77 -0.62
C VAL A 180 -5.22 -20.14 -1.77
N GLU A 181 -6.29 -20.86 -1.47
CA GLU A 181 -7.32 -21.15 -2.46
C GLU A 181 -8.13 -19.88 -2.75
N MET A 182 -8.04 -19.41 -4.00
CA MET A 182 -8.71 -18.19 -4.45
C MET A 182 -9.61 -18.50 -5.65
N SER A 183 -10.92 -18.27 -5.48
CA SER A 183 -11.89 -18.31 -6.59
C SER A 183 -11.57 -17.23 -7.62
N ASP A 184 -11.29 -16.02 -7.13
CA ASP A 184 -11.02 -14.83 -7.91
C ASP A 184 -9.63 -14.28 -7.61
N ARG A 185 -8.96 -13.76 -8.64
CA ARG A 185 -7.64 -13.12 -8.49
C ARG A 185 -7.77 -11.84 -7.66
N ALA A 186 -6.73 -11.54 -6.89
CA ALA A 186 -6.57 -10.20 -6.35
C ALA A 186 -6.29 -9.24 -7.51
N LEU A 187 -6.80 -8.02 -7.41
CA LEU A 187 -6.68 -6.96 -8.40
C LEU A 187 -6.26 -5.68 -7.72
N PHE A 188 -5.18 -5.08 -8.20
CA PHE A 188 -4.83 -3.70 -7.95
C PHE A 188 -4.90 -2.93 -9.25
N ARG A 189 -5.67 -1.85 -9.28
CA ARG A 189 -5.79 -0.99 -10.46
C ARG A 189 -5.70 0.46 -10.06
N ALA A 190 -4.84 1.20 -10.75
CA ALA A 190 -4.70 2.63 -10.62
C ALA A 190 -4.92 3.29 -11.99
N THR A 191 -5.85 4.22 -12.07
CA THR A 191 -6.17 4.96 -13.31
C THR A 191 -6.06 6.46 -13.06
N ARG A 192 -5.15 7.13 -13.75
CA ARG A 192 -5.01 8.58 -13.75
C ARG A 192 -5.79 9.18 -14.90
N HIS A 193 -6.80 9.98 -14.58
CA HIS A 193 -7.52 10.81 -15.53
C HIS A 193 -6.84 12.18 -15.64
N ARG A 194 -6.45 12.56 -16.86
CA ARG A 194 -5.74 13.80 -17.23
C ARG A 194 -6.69 14.82 -17.84
N ALA A 195 -7.77 15.12 -17.13
CA ALA A 195 -8.66 16.22 -17.47
C ALA A 195 -8.10 17.56 -16.97
N ALA A 196 -8.85 18.66 -17.16
CA ALA A 196 -8.48 19.98 -16.63
C ALA A 196 -8.20 19.99 -15.12
N ARG A 197 -8.85 19.08 -14.37
CA ARG A 197 -8.52 18.74 -12.98
C ARG A 197 -8.13 17.27 -12.92
N PRO A 198 -6.85 16.93 -12.79
CA PRO A 198 -6.42 15.56 -12.88
C PRO A 198 -6.77 14.80 -11.59
N SER A 199 -7.14 13.54 -11.72
CA SER A 199 -7.50 12.70 -10.56
C SER A 199 -7.05 11.27 -10.76
N THR A 200 -6.75 10.56 -9.68
CA THR A 200 -6.32 9.16 -9.71
C THR A 200 -7.35 8.30 -9.01
N THR A 201 -7.92 7.34 -9.71
CA THR A 201 -8.80 6.31 -9.14
C THR A 201 -7.95 5.08 -8.82
N TRP A 202 -8.09 4.59 -7.60
CA TRP A 202 -7.43 3.40 -7.06
C TRP A 202 -8.50 2.38 -6.71
N GLU A 203 -8.34 1.17 -7.21
CA GLU A 203 -9.23 0.04 -7.01
C GLU A 203 -8.38 -1.12 -6.52
N PHE A 204 -8.78 -1.70 -5.40
CA PHE A 204 -8.07 -2.82 -4.78
C PHE A 204 -9.07 -3.86 -4.34
N HIS A 205 -8.88 -5.09 -4.79
CA HIS A 205 -9.67 -6.25 -4.42
C HIS A 205 -8.72 -7.37 -4.04
N THR A 206 -8.86 -7.89 -2.83
CA THR A 206 -7.99 -8.98 -2.34
C THR A 206 -8.51 -10.38 -2.72
N GLY A 207 -9.74 -10.47 -3.22
CA GLY A 207 -10.44 -11.73 -3.43
C GLY A 207 -10.69 -12.47 -2.11
N ALA A 208 -10.29 -13.74 -2.05
CA ALA A 208 -10.41 -14.57 -0.85
C ALA A 208 -9.19 -14.48 0.10
N ALA A 209 -8.08 -13.92 -0.35
CA ALA A 209 -6.83 -13.91 0.41
C ALA A 209 -6.72 -12.70 1.35
N GLY A 210 -6.19 -12.92 2.55
CA GLY A 210 -5.70 -11.85 3.42
C GLY A 210 -4.36 -11.34 2.91
N LEU A 211 -4.26 -10.03 2.69
CA LEU A 211 -3.01 -9.37 2.31
C LEU A 211 -2.46 -8.57 3.48
N PRO A 212 -1.17 -8.67 3.79
CA PRO A 212 -0.61 -8.04 4.98
C PRO A 212 -0.64 -6.51 4.81
N THR A 213 -1.06 -5.80 5.86
CA THR A 213 -1.24 -4.34 5.78
C THR A 213 0.07 -3.56 5.82
N ASN A 214 1.14 -4.16 6.36
CA ASN A 214 2.47 -3.57 6.44
C ASN A 214 3.05 -3.26 5.05
N ALA A 215 2.77 -4.10 4.05
CA ALA A 215 3.22 -3.89 2.66
C ALA A 215 2.69 -2.58 2.05
N ALA A 216 1.52 -2.12 2.52
CA ALA A 216 0.91 -0.87 2.10
C ALA A 216 1.22 0.31 3.04
N ALA A 217 1.89 0.06 4.18
CA ALA A 217 2.03 1.04 5.25
C ALA A 217 2.92 2.22 4.87
N GLY A 218 3.93 2.04 4.03
CA GLY A 218 4.73 3.19 3.58
C GLY A 218 3.96 4.18 2.69
N HIS A 219 2.91 3.75 1.98
CA HIS A 219 2.02 4.66 1.25
C HIS A 219 0.83 5.13 2.12
N PHE A 220 0.43 4.31 3.10
CA PHE A 220 -0.63 4.62 4.05
C PHE A 220 -0.12 4.48 5.50
N PRO A 221 0.58 5.50 6.04
CA PRO A 221 1.31 5.39 7.32
C PRO A 221 0.46 4.96 8.51
N TRP A 222 -0.86 5.21 8.47
CA TRP A 222 -1.77 4.79 9.53
C TRP A 222 -1.87 3.26 9.67
N LEU A 223 -1.56 2.48 8.62
CA LEU A 223 -1.54 1.02 8.66
C LEU A 223 -0.41 0.45 9.52
N GLU A 224 0.67 1.20 9.77
CA GLU A 224 1.77 0.75 10.66
C GLU A 224 1.24 0.43 12.07
N SER A 225 0.24 1.19 12.51
CA SER A 225 -0.38 1.03 13.83
C SER A 225 -1.25 -0.22 13.96
N PHE A 226 -1.55 -0.93 12.87
CA PHE A 226 -2.38 -2.14 12.91
C PHE A 226 -1.59 -3.38 13.32
N GLY A 227 -0.25 -3.30 13.27
CA GLY A 227 0.65 -4.37 13.64
C GLY A 227 1.05 -5.28 12.48
N ASP A 228 2.21 -5.94 12.63
CA ASP A 228 2.89 -6.68 11.54
C ASP A 228 2.14 -7.93 11.07
N ARG A 229 1.20 -8.42 11.89
CA ARG A 229 0.37 -9.59 11.59
C ARG A 229 -1.00 -9.24 11.03
N CYS A 230 -1.31 -7.95 10.92
CA CYS A 230 -2.61 -7.53 10.44
C CYS A 230 -2.75 -7.84 8.95
N GLU A 231 -3.83 -8.52 8.59
CA GLU A 231 -4.17 -8.82 7.22
C GLU A 231 -5.48 -8.14 6.85
N PHE A 232 -5.56 -7.62 5.64
CA PHE A 232 -6.78 -7.08 5.06
C PHE A 232 -7.32 -8.00 3.98
N ARG A 233 -8.61 -8.30 4.07
CA ARG A 233 -9.38 -8.98 3.02
C ARG A 233 -10.61 -8.15 2.69
N GLY A 234 -10.67 -7.60 1.49
CA GLY A 234 -11.85 -6.87 1.03
C GLY A 234 -11.67 -6.15 -0.28
N THR A 235 -12.41 -5.05 -0.39
CA THR A 235 -12.44 -4.14 -1.53
C THR A 235 -12.24 -2.70 -1.04
N VAL A 236 -11.39 -1.96 -1.74
CA VAL A 236 -11.19 -0.52 -1.57
C VAL A 236 -11.34 0.14 -2.93
N LEU A 237 -12.17 1.17 -3.00
CA LEU A 237 -12.27 2.06 -4.15
C LEU A 237 -12.06 3.49 -3.67
N ALA A 238 -10.96 4.10 -4.09
CA ALA A 238 -10.57 5.44 -3.67
C ALA A 238 -10.30 6.31 -4.90
N LYS A 239 -10.60 7.59 -4.82
CA LYS A 239 -10.26 8.59 -5.82
C LYS A 239 -9.55 9.73 -5.12
N GLN A 240 -8.37 10.05 -5.62
CA GLN A 240 -7.53 11.14 -5.17
C GLN A 240 -7.67 12.31 -6.15
N ALA A 241 -8.12 13.45 -5.66
CA ALA A 241 -8.25 14.70 -6.40
C ALA A 241 -7.70 15.88 -5.58
N ASP A 242 -7.73 17.09 -6.13
CA ASP A 242 -7.17 18.29 -5.47
C ASP A 242 -7.83 18.60 -4.12
N ASN A 243 -9.09 18.19 -3.92
CA ASN A 243 -9.85 18.36 -2.68
C ASN A 243 -9.65 17.21 -1.67
N GLY A 244 -8.70 16.31 -1.91
CA GLY A 244 -8.38 15.18 -1.04
C GLY A 244 -8.89 13.84 -1.56
N TRP A 245 -9.04 12.90 -0.63
CA TRP A 245 -9.47 11.54 -0.92
C TRP A 245 -10.99 11.40 -0.82
N GLN A 246 -11.58 10.68 -1.76
CA GLN A 246 -12.97 10.24 -1.69
C GLN A 246 -13.05 8.75 -2.01
N GLY A 247 -13.95 8.00 -1.38
CA GLY A 247 -14.01 6.57 -1.66
C GLY A 247 -14.81 5.76 -0.68
N ARG A 248 -14.76 4.45 -0.89
CA ARG A 248 -15.44 3.45 -0.08
C ARG A 248 -14.56 2.24 0.17
N MET A 249 -14.79 1.57 1.28
CA MET A 249 -14.12 0.34 1.66
C MET A 249 -15.10 -0.62 2.34
N SER A 250 -14.93 -1.91 2.08
CA SER A 250 -15.65 -3.00 2.74
C SER A 250 -14.72 -4.20 2.82
N GLY A 251 -14.71 -4.91 3.94
CA GLY A 251 -13.76 -6.01 4.14
C GLY A 251 -13.53 -6.33 5.60
N GLN A 252 -12.50 -7.11 5.86
CA GLN A 252 -12.10 -7.53 7.19
C GLN A 252 -10.63 -7.22 7.38
N PHE A 253 -10.30 -6.60 8.52
CA PHE A 253 -8.96 -6.65 9.09
C PHE A 253 -8.92 -7.78 10.12
N SER A 254 -7.93 -8.65 10.05
CA SER A 254 -7.73 -9.72 11.04
C SER A 254 -6.41 -9.56 11.77
N GLN A 255 -6.35 -10.02 13.02
CA GLN A 255 -5.14 -9.97 13.86
C GLN A 255 -4.63 -8.55 14.17
N LEU A 256 -5.52 -7.56 14.14
CA LEU A 256 -5.21 -6.17 14.45
C LEU A 256 -4.70 -6.03 15.89
N ASP A 257 -3.56 -5.36 16.06
CA ASP A 257 -2.90 -5.19 17.35
C ASP A 257 -3.50 -4.01 18.13
N LEU A 258 -4.36 -4.32 19.10
CA LEU A 258 -4.98 -3.26 19.91
C LEU A 258 -3.96 -2.50 20.76
N ASP A 259 -2.85 -3.15 21.15
CA ASP A 259 -1.82 -2.51 21.97
C ASP A 259 -1.05 -1.45 21.18
N ARG A 260 -0.70 -1.74 19.92
CA ARG A 260 -0.10 -0.75 19.01
C ARG A 260 -1.10 0.35 18.62
N LEU A 261 -2.37 -0.02 18.39
CA LEU A 261 -3.39 0.94 17.99
C LEU A 261 -3.74 1.92 19.12
N VAL A 262 -3.81 1.43 20.36
CA VAL A 262 -4.28 2.21 21.51
C VAL A 262 -3.16 2.49 22.52
N SER A 263 -2.60 1.46 23.16
CA SER A 263 -1.67 1.62 24.29
C SER A 263 -0.40 2.39 23.97
N GLN A 264 0.10 2.30 22.74
CA GLN A 264 1.33 2.98 22.32
C GLN A 264 1.10 4.43 21.87
N ARG A 265 -0.16 4.81 21.61
CA ARG A 265 -0.54 6.10 21.03
C ARG A 265 -1.30 6.99 22.00
N PHE A 266 -1.95 6.38 22.98
CA PHE A 266 -2.80 7.04 23.96
C PHE A 266 -2.37 6.65 25.38
N PRO A 267 -2.66 7.49 26.39
CA PRO A 267 -2.33 7.22 27.80
C PRO A 267 -3.17 6.10 28.44
N HIS A 268 -4.00 5.44 27.66
CA HIS A 268 -4.88 4.35 28.05
C HIS A 268 -4.27 3.02 27.64
N LYS A 269 -4.55 1.93 28.37
CA LYS A 269 -4.13 0.59 27.97
C LYS A 269 -5.30 -0.16 27.35
N LEU A 270 -5.12 -0.68 26.15
CA LEU A 270 -5.99 -1.70 25.56
C LEU A 270 -5.11 -2.63 24.76
N SER A 271 -4.99 -3.88 25.19
CA SER A 271 -4.23 -4.92 24.50
C SER A 271 -5.16 -6.04 24.04
N GLY A 272 -4.68 -6.85 23.10
CA GLY A 272 -5.43 -7.96 22.51
C GLY A 272 -5.25 -8.00 20.99
N ARG A 273 -5.75 -9.05 20.37
CA ARG A 273 -5.83 -9.18 18.91
C ARG A 273 -7.29 -9.06 18.51
N ALA A 274 -7.57 -8.14 17.59
CA ALA A 274 -8.92 -7.88 17.14
C ALA A 274 -9.11 -8.22 15.67
N ASP A 275 -10.32 -8.67 15.36
CA ASP A 275 -10.83 -8.73 14.00
C ASP A 275 -11.87 -7.62 13.82
N VAL A 276 -11.74 -6.87 12.73
CA VAL A 276 -12.63 -5.75 12.38
C VAL A 276 -13.29 -6.05 11.05
N LEU A 277 -14.58 -6.38 11.07
CA LEU A 277 -15.40 -6.57 9.88
C LEU A 277 -16.09 -5.25 9.51
N ILE A 278 -15.68 -4.63 8.42
CA ILE A 278 -16.21 -3.39 7.86
C ILE A 278 -17.26 -3.71 6.81
N SER A 279 -18.51 -3.40 7.13
CA SER A 279 -19.64 -3.57 6.21
C SER A 279 -19.67 -2.46 5.15
N ASP A 280 -19.49 -1.21 5.58
CA ASP A 280 -19.38 -0.05 4.70
C ASP A 280 -18.55 1.03 5.42
N ALA A 281 -17.56 1.58 4.74
CA ALA A 281 -16.81 2.75 5.19
C ALA A 281 -16.69 3.71 4.02
N ARG A 282 -17.02 4.99 4.22
CA ARG A 282 -16.98 6.01 3.18
C ARG A 282 -16.21 7.22 3.65
N PHE A 283 -15.39 7.77 2.77
CA PHE A 283 -14.65 8.98 3.02
C PHE A 283 -14.88 10.00 1.91
N GLU A 284 -14.96 11.27 2.27
CA GLU A 284 -15.10 12.41 1.38
C GLU A 284 -14.20 13.54 1.88
N ALA A 285 -13.44 14.16 0.97
CA ALA A 285 -12.44 15.18 1.31
C ALA A 285 -11.51 14.74 2.47
N SER A 286 -11.07 13.48 2.42
CA SER A 286 -10.23 12.81 3.42
C SER A 286 -10.88 12.64 4.81
N ARG A 287 -12.19 12.87 4.94
CA ARG A 287 -12.94 12.65 6.19
C ARG A 287 -13.89 11.47 6.06
N LEU A 288 -13.96 10.64 7.09
CA LEU A 288 -14.88 9.52 7.20
C LEU A 288 -16.31 10.08 7.34
N THR A 289 -17.20 9.79 6.40
CA THR A 289 -18.60 10.23 6.44
C THR A 289 -19.54 9.13 6.92
N LEU A 290 -19.14 7.88 6.73
CA LEU A 290 -19.86 6.70 7.19
C LEU A 290 -18.87 5.60 7.59
N PHE A 291 -19.15 4.89 8.66
CA PHE A 291 -18.41 3.69 9.07
C PHE A 291 -19.32 2.75 9.83
N ASP A 292 -19.65 1.59 9.26
CA ASP A 292 -20.35 0.49 9.92
C ASP A 292 -19.41 -0.70 10.01
N ALA A 293 -18.96 -1.01 11.22
CA ALA A 293 -18.04 -2.10 11.46
C ALA A 293 -18.37 -2.87 12.75
N THR A 294 -17.96 -4.14 12.76
CA THR A 294 -17.99 -5.03 13.92
C THR A 294 -16.56 -5.29 14.34
N ILE A 295 -16.26 -5.03 15.62
CA ILE A 295 -14.94 -5.21 16.21
C ILE A 295 -15.06 -6.32 17.25
N VAL A 296 -14.26 -7.38 17.11
CA VAL A 296 -14.25 -8.53 18.02
C VAL A 296 -12.81 -8.80 18.47
N SER A 297 -12.59 -9.06 19.76
CA SER A 297 -11.30 -9.47 20.32
C SER A 297 -11.52 -10.54 21.39
N GLU A 298 -10.80 -11.65 21.28
CA GLU A 298 -10.86 -12.82 22.18
C GLU A 298 -9.85 -12.70 23.33
N GLY A 299 -9.94 -11.58 24.02
CA GLY A 299 -9.26 -11.36 25.28
C GLY A 299 -8.07 -10.42 25.22
N GLY A 300 -7.70 -9.94 26.41
CA GLY A 300 -6.65 -8.95 26.57
C GLY A 300 -6.78 -8.21 27.89
N VAL A 301 -6.21 -7.00 27.93
CA VAL A 301 -6.17 -6.18 29.13
C VAL A 301 -6.63 -4.76 28.78
N VAL A 302 -7.50 -4.20 29.60
CA VAL A 302 -7.97 -2.82 29.50
C VAL A 302 -7.60 -2.05 30.77
N SER A 303 -7.16 -0.79 30.66
CA SER A 303 -6.93 0.03 31.85
C SER A 303 -8.24 0.50 32.46
N GLN A 304 -8.26 0.64 33.79
CA GLN A 304 -9.39 1.24 34.50
C GLN A 304 -9.65 2.67 34.03
N SER A 305 -8.60 3.42 33.65
CA SER A 305 -8.74 4.76 33.08
C SER A 305 -9.56 4.76 31.78
N LEU A 306 -9.35 3.79 30.89
CA LEU A 306 -10.11 3.70 29.64
C LEU A 306 -11.58 3.35 29.91
N LEU A 307 -11.82 2.42 30.85
CA LEU A 307 -13.18 2.06 31.26
C LEU A 307 -13.93 3.26 31.84
N GLN A 308 -13.28 4.03 32.72
CA GLN A 308 -13.87 5.23 33.32
C GLN A 308 -14.16 6.31 32.26
N THR A 309 -13.23 6.56 31.34
CA THR A 309 -13.47 7.50 30.24
C THR A 309 -14.60 7.01 29.33
N ALA A 310 -14.69 5.71 29.04
CA ALA A 310 -15.76 5.14 28.24
C ALA A 310 -17.13 5.30 28.91
N ILE A 311 -17.22 5.14 30.23
CA ILE A 311 -18.44 5.40 31.00
C ILE A 311 -18.80 6.89 30.96
N GLY A 312 -17.82 7.79 31.13
CA GLY A 312 -18.06 9.23 31.18
C GLY A 312 -18.39 9.87 29.82
N GLU A 313 -17.56 9.60 28.82
CA GLU A 313 -17.62 10.27 27.51
C GLU A 313 -18.57 9.58 26.53
N LEU A 314 -18.59 8.24 26.53
CA LEU A 314 -19.48 7.46 25.66
C LEU A 314 -20.78 7.03 26.35
N GLN A 315 -20.98 7.45 27.61
CA GLN A 315 -22.18 7.14 28.41
C GLN A 315 -22.42 5.63 28.58
N LEU A 316 -21.37 4.80 28.46
CA LEU A 316 -21.49 3.35 28.63
C LEU A 316 -21.90 3.01 30.06
N ARG A 317 -22.59 1.88 30.23
CA ARG A 317 -23.03 1.40 31.53
C ARG A 317 -22.06 0.36 32.06
N ARG A 318 -21.65 0.52 33.31
CA ARG A 318 -20.87 -0.50 34.02
C ARG A 318 -21.78 -1.62 34.52
N ALA A 319 -21.28 -2.86 34.55
CA ALA A 319 -21.93 -3.95 35.25
C ALA A 319 -21.87 -3.76 36.77
N GLU A 320 -22.96 -4.09 37.48
CA GLU A 320 -23.02 -4.01 38.95
C GLU A 320 -22.08 -5.02 39.62
N THR A 321 -21.92 -6.19 39.00
CA THR A 321 -21.02 -7.26 39.43
C THR A 321 -19.54 -6.87 39.33
N PHE A 322 -19.23 -5.89 38.47
CA PHE A 322 -17.89 -5.35 38.34
C PHE A 322 -17.65 -4.30 39.43
N LEU A 323 -17.06 -4.74 40.54
CA LEU A 323 -16.65 -3.88 41.65
C LEU A 323 -15.33 -3.15 41.31
N ASP A 324 -15.21 -1.88 41.71
CA ASP A 324 -13.94 -1.15 41.61
C ASP A 324 -12.90 -1.79 42.53
N GLY A 325 -12.17 -2.76 42.00
CA GLY A 325 -10.92 -3.21 42.60
C GLY A 325 -9.86 -2.11 42.44
N GLN A 326 -8.85 -2.09 43.31
CA GLN A 326 -7.63 -1.26 43.12
C GLN A 326 -6.78 -1.68 41.90
N GLN A 327 -7.30 -2.55 41.04
CA GLN A 327 -6.59 -3.05 39.87
C GLN A 327 -6.58 -1.97 38.78
N ARG A 328 -5.39 -1.45 38.49
CA ARG A 328 -5.18 -0.50 37.39
C ARG A 328 -5.51 -1.08 36.01
N HIS A 329 -5.50 -2.40 35.91
CA HIS A 329 -5.68 -3.17 34.68
C HIS A 329 -6.66 -4.30 34.92
N VAL A 330 -7.61 -4.45 34.01
CA VAL A 330 -8.69 -5.43 34.06
C VAL A 330 -8.50 -6.36 32.87
N ALA A 331 -8.42 -7.67 33.13
CA ALA A 331 -8.42 -8.65 32.06
C ALA A 331 -9.84 -8.80 31.50
N TYR A 332 -9.96 -8.90 30.18
CA TYR A 332 -11.21 -9.26 29.51
C TYR A 332 -11.00 -10.54 28.71
N GLU A 333 -12.07 -11.30 28.52
CA GLU A 333 -12.10 -12.51 27.69
C GLU A 333 -12.75 -12.24 26.33
N GLN A 334 -13.69 -11.29 26.28
CA GLN A 334 -14.36 -10.91 25.04
C GLN A 334 -14.61 -9.41 25.00
N LEU A 335 -14.22 -8.79 23.89
CA LEU A 335 -14.66 -7.47 23.45
C LEU A 335 -15.40 -7.68 22.14
N ALA A 336 -16.67 -7.29 22.06
CA ALA A 336 -17.44 -7.43 20.84
C ALA A 336 -18.42 -6.25 20.69
N VAL A 337 -18.17 -5.40 19.70
CA VAL A 337 -18.87 -4.12 19.51
C VAL A 337 -19.20 -3.94 18.04
N ARG A 338 -20.45 -3.59 17.74
CA ARG A 338 -20.81 -2.96 16.47
C ARG A 338 -20.74 -1.44 16.64
N ALA A 339 -19.98 -0.78 15.77
CA ALA A 339 -19.82 0.65 15.73
C ALA A 339 -20.38 1.20 14.41
N VAL A 340 -21.29 2.17 14.52
CA VAL A 340 -21.89 2.86 13.37
C VAL A 340 -21.65 4.36 13.53
N LEU A 341 -20.78 4.91 12.70
CA LEU A 341 -20.54 6.34 12.56
C LEU A 341 -21.29 6.87 11.33
N GLN A 342 -22.05 7.92 11.54
CA GLN A 342 -22.77 8.68 10.51
C GLN A 342 -22.60 10.18 10.77
N PRO A 343 -23.03 11.07 9.86
CA PRO A 343 -22.98 12.51 10.10
C PRO A 343 -23.78 12.95 11.33
N THR A 344 -24.79 12.17 11.74
CA THR A 344 -25.64 12.43 12.91
C THR A 344 -24.95 12.07 14.22
N GLY A 345 -24.03 11.10 14.21
CA GLY A 345 -23.25 10.71 15.37
C GLY A 345 -22.70 9.29 15.29
N LEU A 346 -22.21 8.82 16.43
CA LEU A 346 -21.66 7.50 16.67
C LEU A 346 -22.65 6.67 17.51
N ALA A 347 -23.02 5.50 17.03
CA ALA A 347 -23.76 4.50 17.79
C ALA A 347 -22.85 3.30 18.07
N LEU A 348 -22.87 2.82 19.31
CA LEU A 348 -22.16 1.62 19.75
C LEU A 348 -23.17 0.61 20.28
N GLN A 349 -23.03 -0.64 19.87
CA GLN A 349 -23.89 -1.74 20.31
C GLN A 349 -23.02 -2.91 20.77
N GLY A 350 -23.25 -3.38 21.99
CA GLY A 350 -22.60 -4.58 22.51
C GLY A 350 -23.18 -5.85 21.89
N ILE A 351 -22.30 -6.77 21.50
CA ILE A 351 -22.66 -8.01 20.81
C ILE A 351 -21.85 -9.21 21.33
N CYS A 352 -21.39 -9.19 22.59
CA CYS A 352 -20.70 -10.34 23.17
C CYS A 352 -21.63 -11.58 23.19
N ASP A 353 -21.08 -12.71 22.73
CA ASP A 353 -21.76 -13.99 22.75
C ASP A 353 -21.86 -14.56 24.17
N HIS A 354 -22.92 -15.32 24.43
CA HIS A 354 -23.17 -15.96 25.75
C HIS A 354 -23.19 -15.01 26.96
N GLN A 355 -23.31 -13.71 26.73
CA GLN A 355 -23.44 -12.68 27.75
C GLN A 355 -24.86 -12.07 27.71
N PRO A 356 -25.27 -11.31 28.74
CA PRO A 356 -26.52 -10.57 28.66
C PRO A 356 -26.53 -9.63 27.46
N THR A 357 -27.71 -9.41 26.87
CA THR A 357 -27.87 -8.57 25.68
C THR A 357 -27.17 -7.23 25.86
N ARG A 358 -26.48 -6.77 24.81
CA ARG A 358 -25.83 -5.46 24.74
C ARG A 358 -24.56 -5.32 25.58
N THR A 359 -23.96 -6.43 25.98
CA THR A 359 -22.61 -6.45 26.58
C THR A 359 -21.56 -6.13 25.50
N LEU A 360 -20.72 -5.11 25.72
CA LEU A 360 -19.58 -4.77 24.85
C LEU A 360 -18.30 -5.49 25.27
N LEU A 361 -18.12 -5.64 26.59
CA LEU A 361 -16.89 -6.14 27.19
C LEU A 361 -17.25 -7.09 28.32
N ALA A 362 -16.70 -8.30 28.27
CA ALA A 362 -16.88 -9.33 29.29
C ALA A 362 -15.53 -9.86 29.77
N GLY A 363 -15.43 -10.08 31.06
CA GLY A 363 -14.32 -10.79 31.69
C GLY A 363 -14.75 -12.19 32.13
N ARG A 364 -13.83 -12.90 32.76
CA ARG A 364 -14.05 -14.26 33.27
C ARG A 364 -15.22 -14.37 34.24
N ASP A 365 -15.41 -13.34 35.06
CA ASP A 365 -16.44 -13.31 36.11
C ASP A 365 -17.78 -12.73 35.61
N GLY A 366 -17.91 -12.44 34.31
CA GLY A 366 -19.13 -11.93 33.69
C GLY A 366 -18.95 -10.58 32.98
N PRO A 367 -20.06 -9.87 32.69
CA PRO A 367 -20.02 -8.63 31.93
C PRO A 367 -19.30 -7.50 32.70
N ILE A 368 -18.59 -6.64 31.97
CA ILE A 368 -17.88 -5.47 32.49
C ILE A 368 -18.56 -4.18 32.02
N LEU A 369 -18.83 -4.07 30.71
CA LEU A 369 -19.46 -2.89 30.09
C LEU A 369 -20.65 -3.26 29.21
N PHE A 370 -21.68 -2.43 29.27
CA PHE A 370 -22.87 -2.44 28.44
C PHE A 370 -22.99 -1.12 27.67
N ASP A 371 -23.73 -1.14 26.56
CA ASP A 371 -23.99 0.07 25.78
C ASP A 371 -25.00 0.97 26.52
N ALA A 372 -25.08 2.22 26.06
CA ALA A 372 -26.17 3.11 26.43
C ALA A 372 -27.39 2.80 25.55
N GLU A 373 -28.62 2.88 26.08
CA GLU A 373 -29.84 2.78 25.26
C GLU A 373 -29.84 3.78 24.09
N ALA A 374 -29.76 3.23 22.88
CA ALA A 374 -30.01 3.83 21.57
C ALA A 374 -29.85 5.36 21.48
N ARG A 375 -28.64 5.85 21.77
CA ARG A 375 -28.31 7.27 21.65
C ARG A 375 -27.16 7.46 20.67
N GLU A 376 -27.37 8.35 19.71
CA GLU A 376 -26.28 8.85 18.86
C GLU A 376 -25.37 9.74 19.72
N LEU A 377 -24.11 9.32 19.86
CA LEU A 377 -23.07 10.06 20.56
C LEU A 377 -22.41 11.04 19.60
N PRO A 378 -22.03 12.26 20.03
CA PRO A 378 -21.22 13.13 19.20
C PRO A 378 -19.90 12.44 18.83
N THR A 379 -19.46 12.53 17.58
CA THR A 379 -18.17 11.96 17.12
C THR A 379 -16.98 12.41 17.97
N ALA A 380 -17.04 13.64 18.51
CA ALA A 380 -16.04 14.19 19.42
C ALA A 380 -15.87 13.35 20.71
N ALA A 381 -16.88 12.58 21.13
CA ALA A 381 -16.78 11.69 22.28
C ALA A 381 -15.73 10.59 22.07
N LEU A 382 -15.53 10.10 20.84
CA LEU A 382 -14.48 9.13 20.53
C LEU A 382 -13.07 9.74 20.68
N VAL A 383 -12.92 11.00 20.28
CA VAL A 383 -11.64 11.72 20.45
C VAL A 383 -11.36 11.95 21.92
N ARG A 384 -12.37 12.36 22.70
CA ARG A 384 -12.27 12.53 24.16
C ARG A 384 -12.06 11.21 24.91
N LEU A 385 -12.53 10.08 24.35
CA LEU A 385 -12.24 8.76 24.90
C LEU A 385 -10.75 8.44 24.88
N LEU A 386 -10.10 8.73 23.76
CA LEU A 386 -8.72 8.32 23.51
C LEU A 386 -7.70 9.36 24.01
N ALA A 387 -8.04 10.64 23.99
CA ALA A 387 -7.19 11.69 24.55
C ALA A 387 -7.45 11.85 26.06
N THR A 388 -6.40 11.94 26.88
CA THR A 388 -6.58 12.34 28.29
C THR A 388 -7.12 13.76 28.36
N SER A 389 -8.34 13.88 28.85
CA SER A 389 -9.00 15.14 29.20
C SER A 389 -8.27 15.83 30.36
N ASN A 390 -7.35 16.74 30.07
CA ASN A 390 -7.08 17.85 30.97
C ASN A 390 -7.80 19.09 30.39
N ASP A 391 -8.85 19.52 31.08
CA ASP A 391 -9.65 20.74 30.93
C ASP A 391 -9.73 21.42 29.55
N HIS A 392 -10.89 21.27 28.90
CA HIS A 392 -11.44 22.11 27.82
C HIS A 392 -10.58 22.38 26.57
N GLN A 393 -9.34 21.89 26.53
CA GLN A 393 -8.45 21.94 25.39
C GLN A 393 -8.09 20.51 25.03
N VAL A 394 -8.59 20.04 23.89
CA VAL A 394 -8.18 18.72 23.39
C VAL A 394 -6.67 18.77 23.16
N PRO A 395 -5.87 17.88 23.78
CA PRO A 395 -4.43 17.91 23.62
C PRO A 395 -4.07 17.82 22.14
N ALA A 396 -3.34 18.81 21.62
CA ALA A 396 -2.83 18.82 20.25
C ALA A 396 -1.60 17.89 20.12
N THR A 397 -1.73 16.62 20.52
CA THR A 397 -0.73 15.61 20.14
C THR A 397 -0.89 15.27 18.67
N ARG A 398 0.19 14.85 18.00
CA ARG A 398 0.15 14.51 16.56
C ARG A 398 -0.88 13.41 16.29
N GLU A 399 -1.05 12.50 17.23
CA GLU A 399 -1.95 11.34 17.17
C GLU A 399 -3.40 11.78 17.28
N THR A 400 -3.70 12.71 18.20
CA THR A 400 -5.06 13.24 18.36
C THR A 400 -5.43 14.13 17.17
N ALA A 401 -4.48 14.93 16.66
CA ALA A 401 -4.65 15.72 15.44
C ALA A 401 -4.96 14.85 14.21
N ALA A 402 -4.28 13.72 14.04
CA ALA A 402 -4.57 12.79 12.94
C ALA A 402 -6.01 12.23 13.02
N LEU A 403 -6.55 11.98 14.21
CA LEU A 403 -7.97 11.59 14.37
C LEU A 403 -8.93 12.75 14.03
N PHE A 404 -8.59 14.00 14.36
CA PHE A 404 -9.37 15.17 13.97
C PHE A 404 -9.43 15.37 12.45
N ASP A 405 -8.35 15.03 11.74
CA ASP A 405 -8.29 15.17 10.30
C ASP A 405 -9.16 14.14 9.57
N ILE A 406 -9.35 12.96 10.18
CA ILE A 406 -10.12 11.85 9.59
C ILE A 406 -11.59 11.89 10.02
N LEU A 407 -11.93 12.35 11.22
CA LEU A 407 -13.30 12.29 11.71
C LEU A 407 -14.20 13.41 11.15
N PRO A 408 -15.50 13.16 10.97
CA PRO A 408 -16.49 14.16 10.57
C PRO A 408 -16.84 15.02 11.79
N LEU A 409 -15.95 15.95 12.12
CA LEU A 409 -16.15 16.91 13.19
C LEU A 409 -16.62 18.24 12.59
N PRO A 410 -17.58 18.93 13.24
CA PRO A 410 -17.93 20.28 12.84
C PRO A 410 -16.66 21.16 12.84
N PRO A 411 -16.52 22.10 11.90
CA PRO A 411 -15.38 23.00 11.88
C PRO A 411 -15.28 23.65 13.25
N ILE A 412 -14.11 23.52 13.89
CA ILE A 412 -13.81 24.29 15.08
C ILE A 412 -13.79 25.74 14.61
N GLU A 413 -14.88 26.47 14.85
CA GLU A 413 -14.82 27.93 14.87
C GLU A 413 -13.73 28.24 15.87
N ARG A 414 -12.54 28.61 15.36
CA ARG A 414 -11.57 29.31 16.18
C ARG A 414 -12.35 30.48 16.72
N ALA A 415 -12.58 30.49 18.03
CA ALA A 415 -13.05 31.70 18.68
C ALA A 415 -12.04 32.77 18.26
N ASP A 416 -12.47 33.68 17.39
CA ASP A 416 -11.77 34.93 17.11
C ASP A 416 -11.74 35.67 18.44
N GLY A 417 -10.77 35.31 19.26
CA GLY A 417 -10.41 36.09 20.44
C GLY A 417 -10.12 37.50 19.95
N PRO A 418 -10.52 38.54 20.71
CA PRO A 418 -10.30 39.92 20.30
C PRO A 418 -8.83 40.07 19.95
N THR A 419 -8.58 40.50 18.71
CA THR A 419 -7.26 40.86 18.20
C THR A 419 -6.53 41.62 19.30
N PRO A 420 -5.41 41.12 19.86
CA PRO A 420 -4.71 41.85 20.90
C PRO A 420 -4.39 43.23 20.35
N ALA A 421 -4.93 44.25 21.01
CA ALA A 421 -4.76 45.64 20.63
C ALA A 421 -3.27 45.89 20.38
N ALA A 422 -2.97 46.42 19.20
CA ALA A 422 -1.61 46.73 18.79
C ALA A 422 -0.90 47.49 19.92
N TYR A 423 0.16 46.88 20.43
CA TYR A 423 1.06 47.48 21.41
C TYR A 423 1.58 48.80 20.82
N VAL A 424 1.08 49.93 21.32
CA VAL A 424 1.61 51.25 21.01
C VAL A 424 2.80 51.47 21.94
N PRO A 425 4.04 51.51 21.43
CA PRO A 425 5.20 51.77 22.27
C PRO A 425 5.12 53.21 22.80
N VAL A 426 5.00 53.34 24.12
CA VAL A 426 5.11 54.62 24.83
C VAL A 426 6.53 55.15 24.62
N ARG A 427 6.67 56.21 23.82
CA ARG A 427 7.91 56.99 23.75
C ARG A 427 8.03 57.81 25.03
N LEU A 428 8.94 57.43 25.91
CA LEU A 428 9.49 58.35 26.90
C LEU A 428 10.29 59.43 26.14
N ARG A 429 9.85 60.69 26.27
CA ARG A 429 10.63 61.87 25.90
C ARG A 429 11.52 62.28 27.09
N PRO A 430 12.66 62.93 26.82
CA PRO A 430 13.84 63.00 27.69
C PRO A 430 13.60 63.69 29.03
#